data_AF-A0A759WAJ6-F1
#
_entry.id   AF-A0A759WAJ6-F1
#
_cell.length_a   1.000
_cell.length_b   1.000
_cell.length_c   1.000
_cell.angle_alpha   90.00
_cell.angle_beta   90.00
_cell.angle_gamma   90.00
#
_symmetry.space_group_name_H-M   'P 1'
#
loop_
_entity.id
_entity.type
_entity.pdbx_description
1 polymer ?
#
loop_
_entity_poly.entity_id
_entity_poly.type
_entity_poly.pdbx_seq_one_letter_code
_entity_poly.pdbx_strand_id
1 'polypeptide(L)'
;MNAIQQNNAISPYMKSALQAVDAEKQDNFEVAEFFWSEAERIARNPLNREWAHHRREVNHLRYTLTSRRAEWEEARKKRLKAAHEEKEMLNKLKAQINGVLK
;
A
#
# COMPACT_ATOMS: atom_id res chain seq x y z
N MET A 1 -25.93 33.06 32.27
CA MET A 1 -26.43 32.50 31.00
C MET A 1 -25.52 32.97 29.88
N ASN A 2 -24.95 32.01 29.14
CA ASN A 2 -24.46 32.06 27.75
C ASN A 2 -23.22 31.18 27.63
N ALA A 3 -23.49 29.87 27.72
CA ALA A 3 -22.58 28.86 27.19
C ALA A 3 -22.38 29.17 25.71
N ILE A 4 -21.12 29.41 25.37
CA ILE A 4 -20.63 29.61 24.02
C ILE A 4 -20.90 28.30 23.24
N GLN A 5 -22.09 28.19 22.67
CA GLN A 5 -22.39 27.22 21.62
C GLN A 5 -21.78 27.73 20.32
N GLN A 6 -20.45 27.69 20.24
CA GLN A 6 -19.78 27.69 18.94
C GLN A 6 -20.03 26.30 18.36
N ASN A 7 -20.99 26.21 17.46
CA ASN A 7 -21.16 25.06 16.57
C ASN A 7 -19.85 24.87 15.77
N ASN A 8 -18.92 24.09 16.32
CA ASN A 8 -17.66 23.71 15.68
C ASN A 8 -17.94 22.68 14.57
N ALA A 9 -18.54 23.12 13.47
CA ALA A 9 -18.63 22.31 12.27
C ALA A 9 -17.20 22.06 11.76
N ILE A 10 -16.76 20.80 11.78
CA ILE A 10 -15.48 20.38 11.21
C ILE A 10 -15.45 20.85 9.75
N SER A 11 -14.43 21.63 9.38
CA SER A 11 -14.32 22.12 8.00
C SER A 11 -14.24 20.93 7.02
N PRO A 12 -14.76 21.07 5.78
CA PRO A 12 -14.68 20.00 4.79
C PRO A 12 -13.24 19.50 4.55
N TYR A 13 -12.25 20.39 4.57
CA TYR A 13 -10.83 20.03 4.56
C TYR A 13 -10.47 19.11 5.74
N MET A 14 -10.82 19.52 6.96
CA MET A 14 -10.49 18.78 8.17
C MET A 14 -11.17 17.40 8.21
N LYS A 15 -12.39 17.29 7.66
CA LYS A 15 -13.08 16.00 7.53
C LYS A 15 -12.29 15.04 6.63
N SER A 16 -11.92 15.48 5.42
CA SER A 16 -11.13 14.64 4.50
C SER A 16 -9.75 14.31 5.07
N ALA A 17 -9.08 15.29 5.70
CA ALA A 17 -7.78 15.07 6.34
C ALA A 17 -7.84 14.05 7.48
N LEU A 18 -8.89 14.08 8.32
CA LEU A 18 -9.08 13.08 9.38
C LEU A 18 -9.31 11.68 8.81
N GLN A 19 -10.14 11.55 7.77
CA GLN A 19 -10.35 10.27 7.08
C GLN A 19 -9.05 9.73 6.46
N ALA A 20 -8.24 10.61 5.88
CA ALA A 20 -6.94 10.24 5.34
C ALA A 20 -6.00 9.73 6.45
N VAL A 21 -5.90 10.44 7.58
CA VAL A 21 -5.07 10.03 8.73
C VAL A 21 -5.53 8.69 9.31
N ASP A 22 -6.84 8.45 9.41
CA ASP A 22 -7.34 7.17 9.92
C ASP A 22 -7.04 6.01 8.95
N ALA A 23 -7.06 6.25 7.64
CA ALA A 23 -6.61 5.29 6.65
C ALA A 23 -5.09 5.02 6.74
N GLU A 24 -4.27 6.05 6.97
CA GLU A 24 -2.83 5.89 7.19
C GLU A 24 -2.50 5.04 8.42
N LYS A 25 -3.24 5.20 9.52
CA LYS A 25 -3.09 4.37 10.73
C LYS A 25 -3.42 2.89 10.48
N GLN A 26 -4.23 2.62 9.46
CA GLN A 26 -4.62 1.27 9.04
C GLN A 26 -3.73 0.76 7.89
N ASP A 27 -2.64 1.46 7.56
CA ASP A 27 -1.77 1.19 6.42
C ASP A 27 -2.51 1.11 5.06
N ASN A 28 -3.71 1.68 4.98
CA ASN A 28 -4.49 1.74 3.75
C ASN A 28 -4.10 2.99 2.94
N PHE A 29 -2.89 2.95 2.39
CA PHE A 29 -2.27 4.11 1.75
C PHE A 29 -2.96 4.56 0.46
N GLU A 30 -3.61 3.66 -0.28
CA GLU A 30 -4.42 4.02 -1.45
C GLU A 30 -5.64 4.87 -1.04
N VAL A 31 -6.35 4.45 0.00
CA VAL A 31 -7.49 5.22 0.54
C VAL A 31 -7.01 6.53 1.18
N ALA A 32 -5.85 6.52 1.85
CA ALA A 32 -5.26 7.73 2.40
C ALA A 32 -4.89 8.75 1.30
N GLU A 33 -4.28 8.30 0.20
CA GLU A 33 -3.98 9.16 -0.96
C GLU A 33 -5.26 9.79 -1.52
N PHE A 34 -6.31 9.00 -1.70
CA PHE A 34 -7.60 9.50 -2.18
C PHE A 34 -8.14 10.64 -1.30
N PHE A 35 -8.18 10.45 0.02
CA PHE A 35 -8.69 11.48 0.92
C PHE A 35 -7.77 12.70 1.04
N TRP A 36 -6.45 12.53 0.94
CA TRP A 36 -5.54 13.68 0.86
C TRP A 36 -5.68 14.46 -0.45
N SER A 37 -5.93 13.79 -1.57
CA SER A 37 -6.26 14.46 -2.83
C SER A 37 -7.54 15.27 -2.72
N GLU A 38 -8.56 14.74 -2.02
CA GLU A 38 -9.80 15.46 -1.79
C GLU A 38 -9.61 16.64 -0.80
N ALA A 39 -8.79 16.46 0.23
CA ALA A 39 -8.42 17.54 1.15
C ALA A 39 -7.68 18.67 0.41
N GLU A 40 -6.74 18.35 -0.48
CA GLU A 40 -6.03 19.32 -1.31
C GLU A 40 -7.00 20.13 -2.18
N ARG A 41 -7.93 19.46 -2.85
CA ARG A 41 -8.94 20.09 -3.73
C ARG A 41 -9.84 21.08 -2.99
N ILE A 42 -10.17 20.77 -1.73
CA ILE A 42 -11.09 21.56 -0.88
C ILE A 42 -10.35 22.68 -0.12
N ALA A 43 -9.03 22.55 0.07
CA ALA A 43 -8.25 23.47 0.88
C ALA A 43 -8.27 24.90 0.32
N ARG A 44 -8.90 25.80 1.09
CA ARG A 44 -8.90 27.25 0.80
C ARG A 44 -7.60 27.93 1.22
N ASN A 45 -6.97 27.41 2.28
CA ASN A 45 -5.69 27.92 2.78
C ASN A 45 -4.54 27.28 1.97
N PRO A 46 -3.63 28.08 1.37
CA PRO A 46 -2.48 27.56 0.63
C PRO A 46 -1.62 26.56 1.41
N LEU A 47 -1.39 26.79 2.71
CA LEU A 47 -0.59 25.89 3.56
C LEU A 47 -1.27 24.53 3.73
N ASN A 48 -2.60 24.51 3.89
CA ASN A 48 -3.37 23.27 3.97
C ASN A 48 -3.35 22.52 2.64
N ARG A 49 -3.38 23.25 1.52
CA ARG A 49 -3.30 22.66 0.18
C ARG A 49 -1.93 22.01 -0.05
N GLU A 50 -0.86 22.72 0.26
CA GLU A 50 0.52 22.22 0.15
C GLU A 50 0.76 21.01 1.06
N TRP A 51 0.28 21.07 2.30
CA TRP A 51 0.33 19.94 3.21
C TRP A 51 -0.39 18.70 2.64
N ALA A 52 -1.63 18.88 2.17
CA ALA A 52 -2.40 17.79 1.58
C ALA A 52 -1.74 17.23 0.31
N HIS A 53 -1.16 18.09 -0.54
CA HIS A 53 -0.38 17.69 -1.70
C HIS A 53 0.78 16.76 -1.31
N HIS A 54 1.62 17.18 -0.36
CA HIS A 54 2.74 16.34 0.09
C HIS A 54 2.29 15.03 0.71
N ARG A 55 1.21 15.03 1.51
CA ARG A 55 0.67 13.80 2.07
C ARG A 55 0.11 12.87 0.99
N ARG A 56 -0.55 13.41 -0.04
CA ARG A 56 -0.99 12.64 -1.20
C ARG A 56 0.21 11.95 -1.87
N GLU A 57 1.27 12.70 -2.19
CA GLU A 57 2.48 12.14 -2.84
C GLU A 57 3.15 11.04 -2.00
N VAL A 58 3.27 11.24 -0.69
CA VAL A 58 3.87 10.24 0.20
C VAL A 58 3.04 8.95 0.21
N ASN A 59 1.71 9.06 0.29
CA ASN A 59 0.84 7.89 0.29
C ASN A 59 0.80 7.19 -1.08
N HIS A 60 0.87 7.95 -2.17
CA HIS A 60 1.03 7.44 -3.52
C HIS A 60 2.26 6.51 -3.64
N LEU A 61 3.41 6.99 -3.15
CA LEU A 61 4.65 6.22 -3.17
C LEU A 61 4.56 4.98 -2.27
N ARG A 62 3.96 5.11 -1.09
CA ARG A 62 3.80 3.98 -0.15
C ARG A 62 2.93 2.87 -0.72
N TYR A 63 1.77 3.19 -1.30
CA TYR A 63 0.93 2.15 -1.90
C TYR A 63 1.68 1.50 -3.07
N THR A 64 2.32 2.29 -3.94
CA THR A 64 3.01 1.75 -5.14
C THR A 64 4.14 0.80 -4.74
N LEU A 65 4.93 1.17 -3.73
CA LEU A 65 6.00 0.31 -3.21
C LEU A 65 5.44 -0.98 -2.58
N THR A 66 4.31 -0.88 -1.88
CA THR A 66 3.66 -2.03 -1.24
C THR A 66 3.14 -3.01 -2.27
N SER A 67 2.46 -2.52 -3.32
CA SER A 67 1.99 -3.34 -4.44
C SER A 67 3.14 -4.03 -5.18
N ARG A 68 4.21 -3.30 -5.50
CA ARG A 68 5.42 -3.87 -6.14
C ARG A 68 6.08 -4.94 -5.27
N ARG A 69 6.11 -4.74 -3.95
CA ARG A 69 6.64 -5.73 -3.03
C ARG A 69 5.81 -7.02 -3.08
N ALA A 70 4.49 -6.91 -3.05
CA ALA A 70 3.60 -8.08 -3.13
C ALA A 70 3.79 -8.86 -4.44
N GLU A 71 3.87 -8.15 -5.58
CA GLU A 71 4.16 -8.76 -6.88
C GLU A 71 5.50 -9.49 -6.90
N TRP A 72 6.54 -8.86 -6.34
CA TRP A 72 7.87 -9.47 -6.27
C TRP A 72 7.90 -10.71 -5.38
N GLU A 73 7.21 -10.69 -4.24
CA GLU A 73 7.10 -11.84 -3.35
C GLU A 73 6.40 -13.02 -4.03
N GLU A 74 5.33 -12.75 -4.78
CA GLU A 74 4.63 -13.79 -5.55
C GLU A 74 5.50 -14.36 -6.67
N ALA A 75 6.18 -13.50 -7.42
CA ALA A 75 7.13 -13.94 -8.45
C ALA A 75 8.29 -14.76 -7.85
N ARG A 76 8.78 -14.39 -6.66
CA ARG A 76 9.80 -15.15 -5.93
C ARG A 76 9.29 -16.54 -5.53
N LYS A 77 8.07 -16.65 -4.99
CA LYS A 77 7.48 -17.95 -4.63
C LYS A 77 7.39 -18.88 -5.84
N LYS A 78 6.93 -18.36 -6.99
CA LYS A 78 6.85 -19.13 -8.24
C LYS A 78 8.22 -19.64 -8.69
N ARG A 79 9.25 -18.78 -8.67
CA ARG A 79 10.63 -19.18 -9.02
C ARG A 79 11.18 -20.26 -8.09
N LEU A 80 10.96 -20.14 -6.79
CA LEU A 80 11.41 -21.14 -5.81
C LEU A 80 10.72 -22.49 -6.03
N LYS A 81 9.42 -22.48 -6.31
CA LYS A 81 8.66 -23.71 -6.61
C LYS A 81 9.19 -24.39 -7.88
N ALA A 82 9.38 -23.63 -8.96
CA ALA A 82 9.93 -24.17 -10.21
C ALA A 82 11.32 -24.78 -10.01
N ALA A 83 12.22 -24.09 -9.30
CA ALA A 83 13.56 -24.61 -9.01
C ALA A 83 13.53 -25.89 -8.16
N HIS A 84 12.59 -26.00 -7.23
CA HIS A 84 12.40 -27.22 -6.44
C HIS A 84 11.91 -28.39 -7.32
N GLU A 85 10.90 -28.15 -8.16
CA GLU A 85 10.37 -29.15 -9.09
C GLU A 85 11.43 -29.65 -10.07
N GLU A 86 12.24 -28.74 -10.61
CA GLU A 86 13.36 -29.07 -11.50
C GLU A 86 14.39 -29.96 -10.78
N LYS A 87 14.78 -29.60 -9.55
CA LYS A 87 15.72 -30.40 -8.75
C LYS A 87 15.18 -31.81 -8.48
N GLU A 88 13.89 -31.93 -8.16
CA GLU A 88 13.23 -33.22 -7.97
C GLU A 88 13.23 -34.07 -9.24
N MET A 89 12.94 -33.47 -10.40
CA MET A 89 13.00 -34.17 -11.69
C MET A 89 14.42 -34.65 -12.00
N LEU A 90 15.44 -33.80 -11.80
CA LEU A 90 16.84 -34.18 -11.99
C LEU A 90 17.26 -35.32 -11.07
N ASN A 91 16.82 -35.30 -9.80
CA ASN A 91 17.11 -36.38 -8.86
C ASN A 91 16.46 -37.70 -9.30
N LYS A 92 15.19 -37.67 -9.73
CA LYS A 92 14.49 -38.85 -10.25
C LYS A 92 15.18 -39.41 -11.49
N LEU A 93 15.57 -38.54 -12.43
CA LEU A 93 16.29 -38.95 -13.64
C LEU A 93 17.64 -39.60 -13.32
N LYS A 94 18.41 -39.02 -12.39
CA LYS A 94 19.67 -39.61 -11.90
C LYS A 94 19.46 -40.98 -11.27
N ALA A 95 18.40 -41.14 -10.45
CA ALA A 95 18.08 -42.42 -9.85
C ALA A 95 17.71 -43.48 -10.90
N GLN A 96 16.94 -43.12 -11.92
CA GLN A 96 16.61 -44.01 -13.03
C GLN A 96 17.85 -44.43 -13.82
N ILE A 97 18.71 -43.48 -14.21
CA ILE A 97 19.96 -43.77 -14.93
C ILE A 97 20.86 -44.71 -14.11
N ASN A 98 21.04 -44.43 -12.82
CA ASN A 98 21.86 -45.27 -11.92
C ASN A 98 21.24 -46.65 -11.64
N GLY A 99 19.92 -46.79 -11.73
CA GLY A 99 19.22 -48.06 -11.60
C GLY A 99 19.26 -48.91 -12.88
N VAL A 100 19.38 -48.27 -14.04
CA VAL A 100 19.51 -48.94 -15.36
C VAL A 100 20.94 -49.37 -15.66
N LEU A 101 21.94 -48.75 -15.04
CA LEU A 101 23.37 -49.07 -15.20
C LEU A 101 23.91 -50.08 -14.15
N LYS A 102 23.03 -50.75 -13.40
CA LYS A 102 23.38 -51.87 -12.49
C LYS A 102 22.99 -53.20 -13.10
#